data_AF-A0A6P7H2D5-F1
#
_entry.id   AF-A0A6P7H2D5-F1
#
_cell.length_a   1.000
_cell.length_b   1.000
_cell.length_c   1.000
_cell.angle_alpha   90.00
_cell.angle_beta   90.00
_cell.angle_gamma   90.00
#
_symmetry.space_group_name_H-M   'P 1'
#
loop_
_entity.id
_entity.type
_entity.pdbx_description
1 polymer ?
#
loop_
_entity_poly.entity_id
_entity_poly.type
_entity_poly.pdbx_seq_one_letter_code
_entity_poly.pdbx_strand_id
1 'polypeptide(L)'
;LTEGEDYQVVFYPTHIGHSRNIGRVPLPDRNRTELAGRLTEGVPIQRILEDIRNSADTSSIERLHLTEKKDLHNIKRDFRISYSTKLHENDAISVRLWVDSMKGTPYNPVLHFKEEGQQGSLNDKDFILIIMNAFQQEQLIQYGSDKICINGTHGLNNYDFQLYTIVVVDRYGSGIPVAFCFSNRSDSALFEFFFNKIKDKVGNIQTQTFMSDDAPAFYNAWRHIMGPAEHQLLCSWHVQRNFFQNLNKITGDNSKEKRSLVFKTLKVLQSETNEQKFSVGLKKFVDDLNSDPDTSSFGNYFSKYYVGRTQTWAYCYRKSLGINTNMYLEALHKKIKYTYLEGKQCR
;
A
#
# COMPACT_ATOMS: atom_id res chain seq x y z
N LEU A 1 -62.39 12.61 -22.08
CA LEU A 1 -62.41 11.16 -21.85
C LEU A 1 -62.52 10.97 -20.35
N THR A 2 -63.71 10.52 -19.98
CA THR A 2 -64.31 10.16 -18.68
C THR A 2 -63.39 10.01 -17.46
N GLU A 3 -63.66 10.84 -16.45
CA GLU A 3 -63.55 10.45 -15.03
C GLU A 3 -64.52 9.27 -14.78
N GLY A 4 -64.04 8.20 -14.12
CA GLY A 4 -64.90 7.10 -13.66
C GLY A 4 -64.56 5.68 -14.13
N GLU A 5 -63.30 5.39 -14.50
CA GLU A 5 -62.88 3.98 -14.63
C GLU A 5 -62.18 3.52 -13.34
N ASP A 6 -62.91 2.78 -12.51
CA ASP A 6 -62.33 1.99 -11.43
C ASP A 6 -61.55 0.82 -12.02
N TYR A 7 -60.23 0.86 -11.93
CA TYR A 7 -59.38 -0.26 -12.34
C TYR A 7 -59.26 -1.26 -11.17
N GLN A 8 -59.82 -2.46 -11.34
CA GLN A 8 -59.49 -3.58 -10.47
C GLN A 8 -58.10 -4.11 -10.80
N VAL A 9 -57.16 -3.91 -9.88
CA VAL A 9 -55.82 -4.52 -9.96
C VAL A 9 -55.80 -5.73 -9.04
N VAL A 10 -55.64 -6.92 -9.62
CA VAL A 10 -55.42 -8.15 -8.84
C VAL A 10 -53.93 -8.30 -8.60
N PHE A 11 -53.50 -8.12 -7.35
CA PHE A 11 -52.12 -8.37 -6.93
C PHE A 11 -51.88 -9.88 -6.77
N TYR A 12 -51.03 -10.45 -7.62
CA TYR A 12 -50.57 -11.83 -7.48
C TYR A 12 -49.20 -11.84 -6.80
N PRO A 13 -49.10 -12.22 -5.51
CA PRO A 13 -47.82 -12.21 -4.78
C PRO A 13 -46.82 -13.23 -5.32
N THR A 14 -47.29 -14.24 -6.08
CA THR A 14 -46.47 -15.29 -6.67
C THR A 14 -46.40 -15.10 -8.19
N HIS A 15 -45.19 -14.86 -8.69
CA HIS A 15 -44.90 -14.68 -10.10
C HIS A 15 -45.21 -15.98 -10.90
N ILE A 16 -46.19 -15.94 -11.80
CA ILE A 16 -46.50 -17.06 -12.71
C ILE A 16 -45.67 -16.89 -13.99
N GLY A 17 -45.03 -17.97 -14.46
CA GLY A 17 -44.43 -18.04 -15.80
C GLY A 17 -42.90 -18.07 -15.90
N HIS A 18 -42.16 -18.07 -14.78
CA HIS A 18 -40.72 -18.38 -14.80
C HIS A 18 -40.33 -19.33 -13.67
N SER A 19 -39.33 -20.17 -13.90
CA SER A 19 -38.72 -20.97 -12.85
C SER A 19 -38.19 -20.05 -11.74
N ARG A 20 -38.30 -20.48 -10.47
CA ARG A 20 -37.87 -19.71 -9.30
C ARG A 20 -36.35 -19.52 -9.35
N ASN A 21 -35.91 -18.43 -9.98
CA ASN A 21 -34.51 -18.10 -10.03
C ASN A 21 -34.12 -17.53 -8.67
N ILE A 22 -33.42 -18.34 -7.87
CA ILE A 22 -33.00 -18.00 -6.51
C ILE A 22 -32.23 -16.66 -6.50
N GLY A 23 -31.48 -16.32 -7.56
CA GLY A 23 -30.76 -15.05 -7.67
C GLY A 23 -31.64 -13.81 -7.84
N ARG A 24 -32.92 -13.96 -8.21
CA ARG A 24 -33.88 -12.85 -8.35
C ARG A 24 -34.74 -12.63 -7.10
N VAL A 25 -34.58 -13.47 -6.08
CA VAL A 25 -35.27 -13.31 -4.79
C VAL A 25 -34.46 -12.34 -3.91
N PRO A 26 -35.11 -11.45 -3.14
CA PRO A 26 -34.40 -10.63 -2.15
C PRO A 26 -33.64 -11.49 -1.13
N LEU A 27 -32.55 -10.95 -0.59
CA LEU A 27 -31.89 -11.54 0.58
C LEU A 27 -32.88 -11.53 1.77
N PRO A 28 -33.09 -12.67 2.45
CA PRO A 28 -33.94 -12.71 3.63
C PRO A 28 -33.50 -11.73 4.71
N ASP A 29 -34.45 -11.14 5.44
CA ASP A 29 -34.16 -10.11 6.44
C ASP A 29 -33.24 -10.60 7.57
N ARG A 30 -33.38 -11.87 7.97
CA ARG A 30 -32.46 -12.52 8.91
C ARG A 30 -31.01 -12.43 8.44
N ASN A 31 -30.76 -12.84 7.19
CA ASN A 31 -29.43 -12.80 6.59
C ASN A 31 -28.94 -11.36 6.42
N ARG A 32 -29.82 -10.43 6.02
CA ARG A 32 -29.46 -8.99 5.96
C ARG A 32 -29.00 -8.47 7.32
N THR A 33 -29.69 -8.85 8.39
CA THR A 33 -29.37 -8.43 9.77
C THR A 33 -28.07 -9.05 10.27
N GLU A 34 -27.84 -10.33 9.99
CA GLU A 34 -26.59 -11.01 10.33
C GLU A 34 -25.39 -10.38 9.60
N LEU A 35 -25.53 -10.15 8.29
CA LEU A 35 -24.50 -9.47 7.50
C LEU A 35 -24.28 -8.04 7.96
N ALA A 36 -25.34 -7.32 8.35
CA ALA A 36 -25.24 -6.00 8.98
C ALA A 36 -24.44 -6.03 10.29
N GLY A 37 -24.66 -7.04 11.15
CA GLY A 37 -23.87 -7.23 12.38
C GLY A 37 -22.38 -7.38 12.08
N ARG A 38 -22.03 -8.29 11.16
CA ARG A 38 -20.64 -8.50 10.73
C ARG A 38 -20.00 -7.25 10.13
N LEU A 39 -20.76 -6.49 9.34
CA LEU A 39 -20.30 -5.21 8.78
C LEU A 39 -20.07 -4.16 9.87
N THR A 40 -20.91 -4.13 10.90
CA THR A 40 -20.79 -3.23 12.06
C THR A 40 -19.55 -3.54 12.90
N GLU A 41 -19.22 -4.82 13.04
CA GLU A 41 -17.97 -5.28 13.68
C GLU A 41 -16.71 -4.97 12.85
N GLY A 42 -16.86 -4.41 11.64
CA GLY A 42 -15.75 -4.05 10.77
C GLY A 42 -15.19 -5.22 9.96
N VAL A 43 -15.90 -6.35 9.86
CA VAL A 43 -15.47 -7.48 9.02
C VAL A 43 -15.43 -7.04 7.55
N PRO A 44 -14.30 -7.22 6.83
CA PRO A 44 -14.20 -6.79 5.43
C PRO A 44 -15.23 -7.47 4.53
N ILE A 45 -15.83 -6.73 3.60
CA ILE A 45 -16.79 -7.25 2.60
C ILE A 45 -16.26 -8.51 1.91
N GLN A 46 -14.99 -8.51 1.52
CA GLN A 46 -14.37 -9.64 0.85
C GLN A 46 -14.35 -10.90 1.74
N ARG A 47 -14.06 -10.74 3.03
CA ARG A 47 -14.06 -11.84 3.99
C ARG A 47 -15.47 -12.38 4.21
N ILE A 48 -16.46 -11.50 4.32
CA ILE A 48 -17.87 -11.90 4.40
C ILE A 48 -18.27 -12.75 3.20
N LEU A 49 -17.91 -12.32 1.98
CA LEU A 49 -18.20 -13.08 0.75
C LEU A 49 -17.47 -14.42 0.69
N GLU A 50 -16.22 -14.49 1.15
CA GLU A 50 -15.47 -15.75 1.24
C GLU A 50 -16.12 -16.71 2.23
N ASP A 51 -16.49 -16.25 3.42
CA ASP A 51 -17.14 -17.08 4.44
C ASP A 51 -18.50 -17.60 3.94
N ILE A 52 -19.28 -16.75 3.26
CA ILE A 52 -20.53 -17.17 2.59
C ILE A 52 -20.26 -18.23 1.52
N ARG A 53 -19.25 -18.06 0.68
CA ARG A 53 -18.95 -19.04 -0.38
C ARG A 53 -18.49 -20.38 0.21
N ASN A 54 -17.74 -20.33 1.30
CA ASN A 54 -17.24 -21.50 2.00
C ASN A 54 -18.32 -22.23 2.82
N SER A 55 -19.46 -21.58 3.11
CA SER A 55 -20.59 -22.22 3.79
C SER A 55 -21.50 -23.02 2.86
N ALA A 56 -21.29 -22.95 1.54
CA ALA A 56 -22.12 -23.65 0.58
C ALA A 56 -21.82 -25.15 0.58
N ASP A 57 -22.85 -25.97 0.78
CA ASP A 57 -22.77 -27.40 0.51
C ASP A 57 -23.08 -27.67 -0.97
N THR A 58 -22.41 -28.66 -1.56
CA THR A 58 -22.57 -29.12 -2.95
C THR A 58 -24.02 -29.50 -3.31
N SER A 59 -24.85 -29.84 -2.33
CA SER A 59 -26.24 -30.27 -2.55
C SER A 59 -27.30 -29.17 -2.49
N SER A 60 -26.99 -27.95 -1.99
CA SER A 60 -28.02 -26.90 -1.86
C SER A 60 -27.45 -25.48 -1.87
N ILE A 61 -27.65 -24.76 -2.97
CA ILE A 61 -27.31 -23.33 -3.09
C ILE A 61 -28.52 -22.47 -2.70
N GLU A 62 -28.44 -21.83 -1.53
CA GLU A 62 -29.41 -20.81 -1.08
C GLU A 62 -29.13 -19.40 -1.63
N ARG A 63 -30.09 -18.47 -1.48
CA ARG A 63 -29.95 -17.05 -1.87
C ARG A 63 -28.74 -16.38 -1.21
N LEU A 64 -28.39 -16.75 0.03
CA LEU A 64 -27.23 -16.23 0.73
C LEU A 64 -25.94 -16.43 -0.07
N HIS A 65 -25.76 -17.60 -0.70
CA HIS A 65 -24.56 -17.95 -1.46
C HIS A 65 -24.41 -17.13 -2.76
N LEU A 66 -25.48 -16.48 -3.21
CA LEU A 66 -25.49 -15.56 -4.35
C LEU A 66 -25.33 -14.09 -3.92
N THR A 67 -24.90 -13.84 -2.68
CA THR A 67 -24.61 -12.48 -2.20
C THR A 67 -23.48 -11.86 -3.00
N GLU A 68 -23.71 -10.66 -3.53
CA GLU A 68 -22.69 -9.89 -4.23
C GLU A 68 -22.20 -8.70 -3.39
N LYS A 69 -21.09 -8.07 -3.79
CA LYS A 69 -20.60 -6.83 -3.15
C LYS A 69 -21.68 -5.75 -3.10
N LYS A 70 -22.49 -5.64 -4.16
CA LYS A 70 -23.59 -4.67 -4.24
C LYS A 70 -24.64 -4.88 -3.15
N ASP A 71 -24.96 -6.14 -2.81
CA ASP A 71 -25.89 -6.46 -1.73
C ASP A 71 -25.37 -5.96 -0.39
N LEU A 72 -24.09 -6.18 -0.10
CA LEU A 72 -23.44 -5.70 1.13
C LEU A 72 -23.36 -4.17 1.20
N HIS A 73 -23.15 -3.48 0.08
CA HIS A 73 -23.23 -2.02 0.03
C HIS A 73 -24.64 -1.48 0.28
N ASN A 74 -25.66 -2.14 -0.29
CA ASN A 74 -27.05 -1.78 -0.01
C ASN A 74 -27.36 -1.99 1.47
N ILE A 75 -26.92 -3.11 2.07
CA ILE A 75 -27.07 -3.35 3.51
C ILE A 75 -26.36 -2.27 4.33
N LYS A 76 -25.10 -1.91 4.01
CA LYS A 76 -24.40 -0.79 4.68
C LYS A 76 -25.24 0.49 4.64
N ARG A 77 -25.78 0.86 3.48
CA ARG A 77 -26.61 2.05 3.30
C ARG A 77 -27.91 1.96 4.11
N ASP A 78 -28.65 0.86 3.97
CA ASP A 78 -29.99 0.70 4.54
C ASP A 78 -29.95 0.65 6.07
N PHE A 79 -28.92 0.01 6.64
CA PHE A 79 -28.68 -0.05 8.09
C PHE A 79 -27.85 1.13 8.61
N ARG A 80 -27.51 2.11 7.76
CA ARG A 80 -26.65 3.27 8.09
C ARG A 80 -25.34 2.86 8.78
N ILE A 81 -24.79 1.73 8.34
CA ILE A 81 -23.53 1.19 8.85
C ILE A 81 -22.41 2.05 8.30
N SER A 82 -22.04 3.02 9.13
CA SER A 82 -20.76 3.70 9.09
C SER A 82 -19.65 2.71 9.48
N TYR A 83 -18.39 3.01 9.13
CA TYR A 83 -17.28 2.30 9.76
C TYR A 83 -17.39 2.50 11.27
N SER A 84 -17.29 1.44 12.07
CA SER A 84 -17.30 1.51 13.55
C SER A 84 -16.22 2.46 14.10
N THR A 85 -15.21 2.77 13.29
CA THR A 85 -14.12 3.70 13.57
C THR A 85 -14.37 5.15 13.13
N LYS A 86 -15.42 5.43 12.34
CA LYS A 86 -15.82 6.80 11.99
C LYS A 86 -16.72 7.34 13.12
N LEU A 87 -16.09 8.07 14.04
CA LEU A 87 -16.69 8.62 15.25
C LEU A 87 -17.40 9.96 15.02
N HIS A 88 -17.18 10.59 13.86
CA HIS A 88 -17.77 11.88 13.51
C HIS A 88 -17.83 12.07 11.98
N GLU A 89 -18.75 12.90 11.48
CA GLU A 89 -18.90 13.12 10.02
C GLU A 89 -17.71 13.84 9.38
N ASN A 90 -17.13 14.79 10.11
CA ASN A 90 -15.83 15.40 9.78
C ASN A 90 -14.69 14.44 10.15
N ASP A 91 -13.90 14.04 9.16
CA ASP A 91 -12.83 13.03 9.33
C ASP A 91 -11.73 13.49 10.29
N ALA A 92 -11.33 14.78 10.28
CA ALA A 92 -10.31 15.29 11.20
C ALA A 92 -10.77 15.15 12.66
N ILE A 93 -12.03 15.54 12.94
CA ILE A 93 -12.64 15.34 14.27
C ILE A 93 -12.71 13.85 14.61
N SER A 94 -13.09 12.99 13.66
CA SER A 94 -13.15 11.55 13.87
C SER A 94 -11.79 10.95 14.23
N VAL A 95 -10.72 11.37 13.54
CA VAL A 95 -9.35 10.93 13.83
C VAL A 95 -8.92 11.39 15.22
N ARG A 96 -9.18 12.65 15.58
CA ARG A 96 -8.88 13.16 16.93
C ARG A 96 -9.60 12.37 18.02
N LEU A 97 -10.90 12.14 17.87
CA LEU A 97 -11.68 11.34 18.83
C LEU A 97 -11.11 9.92 18.97
N TRP A 98 -10.67 9.32 17.87
CA TRP A 98 -10.03 8.01 17.90
C TRP A 98 -8.70 8.06 18.65
N VAL A 99 -7.84 9.04 18.35
CA VAL A 99 -6.55 9.24 19.02
C VAL A 99 -6.74 9.44 20.52
N ASP A 100 -7.70 10.28 20.93
CA ASP A 100 -7.96 10.56 22.33
C ASP A 100 -8.54 9.35 23.06
N SER A 101 -9.39 8.56 22.39
CA SER A 101 -9.86 7.28 22.95
C SER A 101 -8.70 6.30 23.19
N MET A 102 -7.75 6.24 22.25
CA MET A 102 -6.60 5.33 22.32
C MET A 102 -5.60 5.73 23.40
N LYS A 103 -5.35 7.04 23.59
CA LYS A 103 -4.48 7.56 24.67
C LYS A 103 -4.95 7.16 26.06
N GLY A 104 -6.26 6.97 26.26
CA GLY A 104 -6.86 6.51 27.51
C GLY A 104 -6.69 5.01 27.78
N THR A 105 -6.13 4.24 26.85
CA THR A 105 -5.98 2.79 26.98
C THR A 105 -4.54 2.38 27.31
N PRO A 106 -4.33 1.27 28.05
CA PRO A 106 -2.98 0.73 28.26
C PRO A 106 -2.33 0.22 26.97
N TYR A 107 -3.12 0.01 25.91
CA TYR A 107 -2.68 -0.45 24.60
C TYR A 107 -2.52 0.68 23.56
N ASN A 108 -2.31 1.92 24.01
CA ASN A 108 -2.21 3.09 23.15
C ASN A 108 -1.15 2.89 22.04
N PRO A 109 -1.54 2.77 20.76
CA PRO A 109 -0.60 2.62 19.66
C PRO A 109 -0.06 3.98 19.17
N VAL A 110 -0.57 5.11 19.64
CA VAL A 110 -0.23 6.43 19.11
C VAL A 110 1.10 6.90 19.71
N LEU A 111 2.14 7.00 18.88
CA LEU A 111 3.43 7.56 19.28
C LEU A 111 3.42 9.08 19.21
N HIS A 112 2.73 9.64 18.22
CA HIS A 112 2.60 11.08 18.04
C HIS A 112 1.36 11.43 17.21
N PHE A 113 0.73 12.54 17.54
CA PHE A 113 -0.38 13.10 16.78
C PHE A 113 -0.33 14.62 16.83
N LYS A 114 -0.47 15.26 15.66
CA LYS A 114 -0.61 16.70 15.49
C LYS A 114 -1.60 16.97 14.37
N GLU A 115 -2.56 17.86 14.64
CA GLU A 115 -3.53 18.33 13.66
C GLU A 115 -3.01 19.52 12.86
N GLU A 116 -3.60 19.75 11.68
CA GLU A 116 -3.41 21.01 10.96
C GLU A 116 -3.98 22.17 11.79
N GLY A 117 -3.27 23.30 11.81
CA GLY A 117 -3.59 24.49 12.62
C GLY A 117 -3.10 24.43 14.07
N GLN A 118 -2.58 23.29 14.54
CA GLN A 118 -2.02 23.18 15.88
C GLN A 118 -0.55 23.65 15.90
N GLN A 119 -0.22 24.56 16.81
CA GLN A 119 1.17 24.99 17.06
C GLN A 119 1.99 23.86 17.69
N GLY A 120 3.29 23.79 17.36
CA GLY A 120 4.19 22.81 17.96
C GLY A 120 5.56 22.73 17.27
N SER A 121 6.19 21.56 17.37
CA SER A 121 7.53 21.27 16.81
C SER A 121 7.56 21.14 15.27
N LEU A 122 6.39 21.21 14.61
CA LEU A 122 6.23 21.17 13.16
C LEU A 122 5.41 22.39 12.72
N ASN A 123 5.43 22.74 11.44
CA ASN A 123 4.70 23.92 10.95
C ASN A 123 3.20 23.76 11.19
N ASP A 124 2.49 24.87 11.36
CA ASP A 124 1.06 24.84 11.70
C ASP A 124 0.23 24.04 10.69
N LYS A 125 0.58 24.09 9.40
CA LYS A 125 -0.12 23.34 8.33
C LYS A 125 0.21 21.84 8.28
N ASP A 126 1.14 21.36 9.11
CA ASP A 126 1.59 19.97 9.03
C ASP A 126 0.61 19.06 9.78
N PHE A 127 0.12 18.03 9.09
CA PHE A 127 -0.57 16.89 9.70
C PHE A 127 0.43 15.76 9.92
N ILE A 128 0.41 15.16 11.11
CA ILE A 128 1.16 13.94 11.36
C ILE A 128 0.44 13.02 12.37
N LEU A 129 0.37 11.74 12.02
CA LEU A 129 -0.08 10.68 12.92
C LEU A 129 0.87 9.50 12.81
N ILE A 130 1.59 9.20 13.89
CA ILE A 130 2.51 8.07 13.98
C ILE A 130 1.90 7.03 14.91
N ILE A 131 1.76 5.79 14.40
CA ILE A 131 1.23 4.66 15.17
C ILE A 131 2.17 3.46 15.12
N MET A 132 2.31 2.82 16.28
CA MET A 132 3.09 1.61 16.52
C MET A 132 2.59 0.98 17.83
N ASN A 133 1.92 -0.16 17.75
CA ASN A 133 1.44 -0.90 18.93
C ASN A 133 2.55 -1.73 19.60
N ALA A 134 2.26 -2.32 20.77
CA ALA A 134 3.23 -3.11 21.54
C ALA A 134 3.80 -4.30 20.75
N PHE A 135 2.94 -5.07 20.06
CA PHE A 135 3.39 -6.17 19.20
C PHE A 135 4.38 -5.66 18.14
N GLN A 136 4.08 -4.56 17.48
CA GLN A 136 4.94 -3.98 16.46
C GLN A 136 6.29 -3.50 17.03
N GLN A 137 6.31 -2.96 18.24
CA GLN A 137 7.55 -2.61 18.96
C GLN A 137 8.40 -3.87 19.17
N GLU A 138 7.81 -4.94 19.69
CA GLU A 138 8.50 -6.21 19.91
C GLU A 138 9.07 -6.80 18.62
N GLN A 139 8.28 -6.78 17.53
CA GLN A 139 8.73 -7.28 16.23
C GLN A 139 9.88 -6.42 15.65
N LEU A 140 9.85 -5.10 15.84
CA LEU A 140 10.93 -4.21 15.41
C LEU A 140 12.21 -4.47 16.22
N ILE A 141 12.11 -4.64 17.54
CA ILE A 141 13.25 -4.97 18.40
C ILE A 141 13.84 -6.33 18.01
N GLN A 142 12.98 -7.32 17.74
CA GLN A 142 13.39 -8.68 17.47
C GLN A 142 14.03 -8.87 16.08
N TYR A 143 13.50 -8.20 15.05
CA TYR A 143 13.87 -8.47 13.65
C TYR A 143 14.47 -7.26 12.92
N GLY A 144 14.42 -6.07 13.50
CA GLY A 144 14.90 -4.84 12.84
C GLY A 144 16.40 -4.80 12.59
N SER A 145 17.19 -5.60 13.30
CA SER A 145 18.65 -5.64 13.12
C SER A 145 19.08 -6.30 11.81
N ASP A 146 18.25 -7.17 11.23
CA ASP A 146 18.57 -7.84 9.96
C ASP A 146 18.16 -6.95 8.78
N LYS A 147 16.85 -6.67 8.68
CA LYS A 147 16.24 -6.11 7.46
C LYS A 147 15.14 -5.13 7.79
N ILE A 148 15.29 -3.91 7.32
CA ILE A 148 14.26 -2.87 7.39
C ILE A 148 13.92 -2.40 5.99
N CYS A 149 12.63 -2.39 5.68
CA CYS A 149 12.08 -1.85 4.44
C CYS A 149 11.13 -0.69 4.76
N ILE A 150 11.21 0.39 3.99
CA ILE A 150 10.27 1.52 4.08
C ILE A 150 9.70 1.89 2.71
N ASN A 151 8.43 2.30 2.67
CA ASN A 151 7.81 2.85 1.47
C ASN A 151 6.73 3.88 1.79
N GLY A 152 6.63 4.92 0.96
CA GLY A 152 5.51 5.86 0.93
C GLY A 152 4.41 5.44 -0.06
N THR A 153 3.17 5.47 0.38
CA THR A 153 2.00 5.14 -0.44
C THR A 153 1.06 6.32 -0.56
N HIS A 154 0.74 6.66 -1.81
CA HIS A 154 -0.17 7.75 -2.17
C HIS A 154 -1.59 7.23 -2.43
N GLY A 155 -2.59 8.13 -2.34
CA GLY A 155 -3.97 7.87 -2.79
C GLY A 155 -4.74 6.88 -1.92
N LEU A 156 -4.39 6.78 -0.63
CA LEU A 156 -5.09 5.91 0.34
C LEU A 156 -6.24 6.60 1.07
N ASN A 157 -6.40 7.91 0.91
CA ASN A 157 -7.44 8.70 1.54
C ASN A 157 -7.81 9.85 0.61
N ASN A 158 -8.95 10.51 0.85
CA ASN A 158 -9.44 11.62 0.03
C ASN A 158 -8.67 12.94 0.25
N TYR A 159 -7.59 12.89 1.03
CA TYR A 159 -6.70 13.99 1.30
C TYR A 159 -5.35 13.69 0.63
N ASP A 160 -4.53 14.72 0.41
CA ASP A 160 -3.17 14.54 -0.13
C ASP A 160 -2.20 14.05 0.97
N PHE A 161 -2.65 13.12 1.82
CA PHE A 161 -1.87 12.55 2.90
C PHE A 161 -1.27 11.21 2.45
N GLN A 162 0.03 11.06 2.65
CA GLN A 162 0.76 9.84 2.34
C GLN A 162 0.86 8.94 3.58
N LEU A 163 0.86 7.62 3.33
CA LEU A 163 1.16 6.62 4.35
C LEU A 163 2.59 6.10 4.16
N TYR A 164 3.44 6.32 5.15
CA TYR A 164 4.76 5.71 5.23
C TYR A 164 4.68 4.49 6.14
N THR A 165 5.16 3.36 5.63
CA THR A 165 5.16 2.10 6.39
C THR A 165 6.56 1.54 6.53
N ILE A 166 6.94 1.19 7.75
CA ILE A 166 8.15 0.41 8.03
C ILE A 166 7.76 -1.06 8.17
N VAL A 167 8.52 -1.92 7.51
CA VAL A 167 8.37 -3.38 7.55
C VAL A 167 9.71 -4.00 7.94
N VAL A 168 9.67 -4.96 8.86
CA VAL A 168 10.79 -5.88 9.11
C VAL A 168 10.53 -7.23 8.45
N VAL A 169 11.57 -8.02 8.25
CA VAL A 169 11.45 -9.39 7.74
C VAL A 169 11.78 -10.36 8.86
N ASP A 170 10.87 -11.26 9.17
CA ASP A 170 11.10 -12.28 10.19
C ASP A 170 12.03 -13.40 9.70
N ARG A 171 12.38 -14.32 10.60
CA ARG A 171 13.24 -15.49 10.31
C ARG A 171 12.69 -16.46 9.25
N TYR A 172 11.41 -16.38 8.92
CA TYR A 172 10.76 -17.19 7.90
C TYR A 172 10.65 -16.45 6.56
N GLY A 173 11.21 -15.25 6.46
CA GLY A 173 11.12 -14.42 5.26
C GLY A 173 9.75 -13.78 5.09
N SER A 174 8.96 -13.62 6.16
CA SER A 174 7.67 -12.91 6.13
C SER A 174 7.84 -11.46 6.56
N GLY A 175 7.25 -10.55 5.78
CA GLY A 175 7.26 -9.13 6.09
C GLY A 175 6.20 -8.75 7.11
N ILE A 176 6.61 -8.10 8.19
CA ILE A 176 5.75 -7.64 9.29
C ILE A 176 5.78 -6.10 9.32
N PRO A 177 4.64 -5.41 9.14
CA PRO A 177 4.55 -3.97 9.29
C PRO A 177 4.68 -3.58 10.77
N VAL A 178 5.67 -2.75 11.09
CA VAL A 178 6.00 -2.37 12.48
C VAL A 178 5.74 -0.90 12.79
N ALA A 179 5.59 -0.03 11.80
CA ALA A 179 5.29 1.36 12.06
C ALA A 179 4.53 1.98 10.89
N PHE A 180 3.62 2.89 11.20
CA PHE A 180 2.90 3.68 10.21
C PHE A 180 2.98 5.16 10.55
N CYS A 181 3.16 5.99 9.53
CA CYS A 181 3.10 7.44 9.64
C CYS A 181 2.20 7.99 8.53
N PHE A 182 1.14 8.70 8.90
CA PHE A 182 0.34 9.50 7.98
C PHE A 182 0.82 10.95 8.02
N SER A 183 1.09 11.56 6.87
CA SER A 183 1.46 12.98 6.81
C SER A 183 1.17 13.59 5.43
N ASN A 184 0.95 14.90 5.41
CA ASN A 184 0.93 15.73 4.19
C ASN A 184 2.33 16.17 3.73
N ARG A 185 3.40 15.77 4.41
CA ARG A 185 4.79 16.03 4.03
C ARG A 185 5.50 14.77 3.54
N SER A 186 6.60 14.94 2.82
CA SER A 186 7.42 13.86 2.23
C SER A 186 8.92 14.16 2.21
N ASP A 187 9.38 15.05 3.09
CA ASP A 187 10.78 15.49 3.14
C ASP A 187 11.59 14.82 4.26
N SER A 188 12.91 15.07 4.25
CA SER A 188 13.84 14.45 5.21
C SER A 188 13.54 14.82 6.66
N ALA A 189 13.07 16.04 6.93
CA ALA A 189 12.78 16.48 8.31
C ALA A 189 11.58 15.73 8.90
N LEU A 190 10.56 15.42 8.09
CA LEU A 190 9.47 14.54 8.50
C LEU A 190 10.00 13.15 8.88
N PHE A 191 10.84 12.56 8.03
CA PHE A 191 11.34 11.20 8.28
C PHE A 191 12.28 11.13 9.48
N GLU A 192 13.10 12.16 9.71
CA GLU A 192 13.91 12.26 10.93
C GLU A 192 13.02 12.35 12.18
N PHE A 193 11.94 13.15 12.12
CA PHE A 193 10.96 13.21 13.20
C PHE A 193 10.27 11.86 13.44
N PHE A 194 9.85 11.19 12.37
CA PHE A 194 9.22 9.87 12.42
C PHE A 194 10.16 8.82 13.05
N PHE A 195 11.40 8.74 12.59
CA PHE A 195 12.39 7.80 13.12
C PHE A 195 12.79 8.13 14.55
N ASN A 196 12.85 9.42 14.94
CA ASN A 196 13.09 9.79 16.34
C ASN A 196 11.97 9.29 17.24
N LYS A 197 10.69 9.43 16.85
CA LYS A 197 9.57 8.90 17.65
C LYS A 197 9.60 7.39 17.81
N ILE A 198 10.11 6.68 16.80
CA ILE A 198 10.37 5.24 16.91
C ILE A 198 11.54 4.97 17.86
N LYS A 199 12.65 5.68 17.70
CA LYS A 199 13.85 5.54 18.56
C LYS A 199 13.53 5.78 20.03
N ASP A 200 12.69 6.76 20.33
CA ASP A 200 12.19 7.04 21.69
C ASP A 200 11.48 5.82 22.33
N LYS A 201 10.93 4.91 21.50
CA LYS A 201 10.15 3.75 21.95
C LYS A 201 10.93 2.44 21.97
N VAL A 202 11.75 2.19 20.95
CA VAL A 202 12.47 0.91 20.80
C VAL A 202 13.98 1.03 20.98
N GLY A 203 14.50 2.23 21.21
CA GLY A 203 15.93 2.50 21.23
C GLY A 203 16.55 2.53 19.84
N ASN A 204 17.88 2.46 19.79
CA ASN A 204 18.63 2.52 18.54
C ASN A 204 18.67 1.15 17.85
N ILE A 205 18.19 1.07 16.61
CA ILE A 205 18.22 -0.16 15.82
C ILE A 205 19.36 -0.09 14.79
N GLN A 206 20.40 -0.88 14.99
CA GLN A 206 21.46 -1.08 13.99
C GLN A 206 21.01 -2.16 13.02
N THR A 207 20.61 -1.74 11.81
CA THR A 207 20.12 -2.65 10.77
C THR A 207 21.24 -2.99 9.79
N GLN A 208 21.37 -4.27 9.42
CA GLN A 208 22.29 -4.70 8.39
C GLN A 208 21.84 -4.20 7.01
N THR A 209 20.56 -4.40 6.66
CA THR A 209 20.03 -4.02 5.35
C THR A 209 18.87 -3.04 5.47
N PHE A 210 19.01 -1.86 4.86
CA PHE A 210 17.95 -0.87 4.75
C PHE A 210 17.49 -0.73 3.29
N MET A 211 16.23 -1.04 3.01
CA MET A 211 15.62 -0.90 1.70
C MET A 211 14.57 0.21 1.67
N SER A 212 14.67 1.14 0.73
CA SER A 212 13.65 2.17 0.48
C SER A 212 13.28 2.24 -1.00
N ASP A 213 12.35 3.12 -1.35
CA ASP A 213 12.23 3.60 -2.72
C ASP A 213 13.46 4.43 -3.15
N ASP A 214 13.42 4.98 -4.35
CA ASP A 214 14.47 5.84 -4.90
C ASP A 214 14.31 7.31 -4.50
N ALA A 215 13.92 7.56 -3.24
CA ALA A 215 13.94 8.87 -2.61
C ALA A 215 15.09 8.95 -1.58
N PRO A 216 16.05 9.87 -1.72
CA PRO A 216 17.16 10.00 -0.77
C PRO A 216 16.73 10.29 0.67
N ALA A 217 15.54 10.90 0.83
CA ALA A 217 15.05 11.39 2.10
C ALA A 217 14.91 10.27 3.16
N PHE A 218 14.48 9.07 2.79
CA PHE A 218 14.32 7.97 3.73
C PHE A 218 15.64 7.52 4.35
N TYR A 219 16.62 7.16 3.51
CA TYR A 219 17.88 6.64 4.03
C TYR A 219 18.72 7.72 4.72
N ASN A 220 18.70 8.95 4.21
CA ASN A 220 19.42 10.06 4.85
C ASN A 220 18.89 10.30 6.27
N ALA A 221 17.57 10.35 6.43
CA ALA A 221 16.94 10.49 7.74
C ALA A 221 17.23 9.29 8.65
N TRP A 222 17.13 8.06 8.13
CA TRP A 222 17.46 6.86 8.92
C TRP A 222 18.91 6.88 9.40
N ARG A 223 19.85 7.17 8.50
CA ARG A 223 21.28 7.26 8.80
C ARG A 223 21.58 8.30 9.88
N HIS A 224 20.90 9.45 9.83
CA HIS A 224 21.05 10.49 10.84
C HIS A 224 20.55 10.02 12.20
N ILE A 225 19.37 9.41 12.27
CA ILE A 225 18.72 9.07 13.55
C ILE A 225 19.23 7.76 14.16
N MET A 226 19.34 6.70 13.37
CA MET A 226 19.64 5.33 13.80
C MET A 226 21.09 4.92 13.54
N GLY A 227 21.79 5.64 12.66
CA GLY A 227 23.11 5.30 12.17
C GLY A 227 23.09 4.60 10.80
N PRO A 228 24.25 4.43 10.15
CA PRO A 228 24.35 3.81 8.83
C PRO A 228 23.97 2.33 8.88
N ALA A 229 23.33 1.85 7.81
CA ALA A 229 23.18 0.41 7.56
C ALA A 229 24.41 -0.10 6.79
N GLU A 230 24.71 -1.40 6.93
CA GLU A 230 25.78 -2.05 6.15
C GLU A 230 25.45 -2.04 4.65
N HIS A 231 24.18 -2.25 4.31
CA HIS A 231 23.68 -2.29 2.95
C HIS A 231 22.51 -1.33 2.76
N GLN A 232 22.69 -0.31 1.91
CA GLN A 232 21.62 0.55 1.42
C GLN A 232 21.08 0.01 0.08
N LEU A 233 19.79 -0.29 0.04
CA LEU A 233 19.13 -0.97 -1.06
C LEU A 233 17.96 -0.15 -1.62
N LEU A 234 17.84 -0.08 -2.95
CA LEU A 234 16.69 0.51 -3.65
C LEU A 234 15.69 -0.55 -4.07
N CYS A 235 14.41 -0.32 -3.81
CA CYS A 235 13.34 -1.21 -4.26
C CYS A 235 13.41 -1.45 -5.78
N SER A 236 13.56 -2.72 -6.17
CA SER A 236 13.70 -3.12 -7.58
C SER A 236 12.55 -2.63 -8.46
N TRP A 237 11.32 -2.58 -7.93
CA TRP A 237 10.15 -2.06 -8.64
C TRP A 237 10.26 -0.57 -8.93
N HIS A 238 10.67 0.24 -7.94
CA HIS A 238 10.85 1.69 -8.11
C HIS A 238 11.96 2.00 -9.11
N VAL A 239 13.06 1.24 -9.05
CA VAL A 239 14.14 1.34 -10.04
C VAL A 239 13.63 1.04 -11.46
N GLN A 240 12.88 -0.05 -11.65
CA GLN A 240 12.29 -0.39 -12.95
C GLN A 240 11.28 0.65 -13.43
N ARG A 241 10.45 1.18 -12.53
CA ARG A 241 9.50 2.26 -12.84
C ARG A 241 10.24 3.52 -13.29
N ASN A 242 11.30 3.91 -12.59
CA ASN A 242 12.11 5.07 -12.95
C ASN A 242 12.81 4.86 -14.29
N PHE A 243 13.35 3.66 -14.57
CA PHE A 243 13.87 3.32 -15.89
C PHE A 243 12.80 3.52 -16.96
N PHE A 244 11.63 2.90 -16.79
CA PHE A 244 10.53 2.96 -17.75
C PHE A 244 10.05 4.39 -18.03
N GLN A 245 9.82 5.18 -16.98
CA GLN A 245 9.35 6.57 -17.10
C GLN A 245 10.35 7.45 -17.85
N ASN A 246 11.65 7.14 -17.77
CA ASN A 246 12.70 7.91 -18.41
C ASN A 246 13.07 7.40 -19.81
N LEU A 247 12.52 6.26 -20.28
CA LEU A 247 12.68 5.80 -21.67
C LEU A 247 12.13 6.81 -22.69
N ASN A 248 11.23 7.72 -22.28
CA ASN A 248 10.76 8.81 -23.13
C ASN A 248 11.89 9.76 -23.59
N LYS A 249 13.05 9.75 -22.91
CA LYS A 249 14.26 10.47 -23.33
C LYS A 249 14.92 9.89 -24.57
N ILE A 250 14.55 8.66 -24.96
CA ILE A 250 14.96 8.06 -26.23
C ILE A 250 14.06 8.61 -27.32
N THR A 251 14.65 9.29 -28.29
CA THR A 251 13.95 10.01 -29.38
C THR A 251 14.28 9.39 -30.74
N GLY A 252 13.93 10.09 -31.83
CA GLY A 252 14.27 9.68 -33.20
C GLY A 252 13.35 8.66 -33.86
N ASP A 253 13.71 8.31 -35.09
CA ASP A 253 13.02 7.31 -35.90
C ASP A 253 13.24 5.92 -35.28
N ASN A 254 12.18 5.12 -35.18
CA ASN A 254 12.16 3.84 -34.46
C ASN A 254 12.37 3.94 -32.94
N SER A 255 12.06 5.08 -32.32
CA SER A 255 12.15 5.26 -30.86
C SER A 255 11.36 4.20 -30.07
N LYS A 256 10.26 3.65 -30.60
CA LYS A 256 9.50 2.57 -29.93
C LYS A 256 10.33 1.29 -29.82
N GLU A 257 10.98 0.89 -30.90
CA GLU A 257 11.83 -0.30 -30.98
C GLU A 257 13.06 -0.11 -30.11
N LYS A 258 13.72 1.06 -30.17
CA LYS A 258 14.87 1.41 -29.33
C LYS A 258 14.51 1.37 -27.84
N ARG A 259 13.39 1.99 -27.44
CA ARG A 259 12.90 1.95 -26.04
C ARG A 259 12.66 0.51 -25.56
N SER A 260 12.06 -0.33 -26.41
CA SER A 260 11.83 -1.75 -26.11
C SER A 260 13.14 -2.52 -25.92
N LEU A 261 14.11 -2.32 -26.81
CA LEU A 261 15.43 -2.95 -26.73
C LEU A 261 16.17 -2.51 -25.45
N VAL A 262 16.28 -1.20 -25.22
CA VAL A 262 16.95 -0.64 -24.04
C VAL A 262 16.33 -1.16 -22.75
N PHE A 263 15.00 -1.21 -22.66
CA PHE A 263 14.32 -1.72 -21.47
C PHE A 263 14.55 -3.21 -21.25
N LYS A 264 14.56 -4.03 -22.31
CA LYS A 264 14.89 -5.45 -22.21
C LYS A 264 16.32 -5.65 -21.73
N THR A 265 17.28 -4.92 -22.29
CA THR A 265 18.68 -4.97 -21.89
C THR A 265 18.85 -4.54 -20.43
N LEU A 266 18.17 -3.48 -19.98
CA LEU A 266 18.16 -3.07 -18.57
C LEU A 266 17.64 -4.16 -17.64
N LYS A 267 16.58 -4.87 -18.01
CA LYS A 267 16.05 -5.98 -17.19
C LYS A 267 17.05 -7.13 -17.06
N VAL A 268 17.73 -7.48 -18.16
CA VAL A 268 18.80 -8.49 -18.15
C VAL A 268 19.94 -8.03 -17.25
N LEU A 269 20.39 -6.78 -17.42
CA LEU A 269 21.47 -6.20 -16.65
C LEU A 269 21.14 -6.11 -15.15
N GLN A 270 19.92 -5.67 -14.81
CA GLN A 270 19.46 -5.59 -13.42
C GLN A 270 19.41 -6.97 -12.76
N SER A 271 19.04 -8.01 -13.51
CA SER A 271 18.90 -9.38 -13.01
C SER A 271 20.17 -10.21 -13.13
N GLU A 272 21.27 -9.63 -13.65
CA GLU A 272 22.54 -10.32 -13.79
C GLU A 272 23.05 -10.71 -12.40
N THR A 273 23.52 -11.95 -12.33
CA THR A 273 23.87 -12.61 -11.09
C THR A 273 25.39 -12.53 -10.87
N ASN A 274 26.19 -12.57 -11.93
CA ASN A 274 27.64 -12.55 -11.84
C ASN A 274 28.17 -11.12 -11.91
N GLU A 275 28.94 -10.69 -10.90
CA GLU A 275 29.48 -9.31 -10.81
C GLU A 275 30.40 -8.94 -11.99
N GLN A 276 31.23 -9.88 -12.47
CA GLN A 276 32.12 -9.63 -13.61
C GLN A 276 31.31 -9.46 -14.91
N LYS A 277 30.34 -10.34 -15.17
CA LYS A 277 29.42 -10.21 -16.32
C LYS A 277 28.61 -8.92 -16.24
N PHE A 278 28.15 -8.56 -15.05
CA PHE A 278 27.44 -7.31 -14.81
C PHE A 278 28.32 -6.11 -15.14
N SER A 279 29.56 -6.07 -14.65
CA SER A 279 30.49 -4.95 -14.89
C SER A 279 30.78 -4.76 -16.39
N VAL A 280 31.09 -5.86 -17.10
CA VAL A 280 31.31 -5.84 -18.55
C VAL A 280 30.05 -5.42 -19.30
N GLY A 281 28.89 -6.00 -18.94
CA GLY A 281 27.60 -5.69 -19.54
C GLY A 281 27.16 -4.24 -19.31
N LEU A 282 27.41 -3.69 -18.11
CA LEU A 282 27.10 -2.31 -17.76
C LEU A 282 27.92 -1.34 -18.60
N LYS A 283 29.23 -1.59 -18.71
CA LYS A 283 30.12 -0.76 -19.54
C LYS A 283 29.65 -0.75 -20.99
N LYS A 284 29.45 -1.94 -21.58
CA LYS A 284 28.95 -2.07 -22.95
C LYS A 284 27.61 -1.36 -23.13
N PHE A 285 26.67 -1.55 -22.20
CA PHE A 285 25.36 -0.92 -22.28
C PHE A 285 25.43 0.61 -22.27
N VAL A 286 26.30 1.20 -21.44
CA VAL A 286 26.51 2.66 -21.40
C VAL A 286 27.17 3.15 -22.69
N ASP A 287 28.17 2.42 -23.20
CA ASP A 287 28.85 2.75 -24.46
C ASP A 287 27.87 2.71 -25.64
N ASP A 288 27.05 1.65 -25.73
CA ASP A 288 26.01 1.49 -26.76
C ASP A 288 25.01 2.65 -26.70
N LEU A 289 24.52 3.01 -25.51
CA LEU A 289 23.58 4.12 -25.32
C LEU A 289 24.16 5.48 -25.75
N ASN A 290 25.44 5.71 -25.51
CA ASN A 290 26.09 6.97 -25.83
C ASN A 290 26.56 7.06 -27.29
N SER A 291 26.72 5.91 -27.97
CA SER A 291 27.09 5.84 -29.38
C SER A 291 25.96 6.21 -30.34
N ASP A 292 24.70 6.03 -29.94
CA ASP A 292 23.51 6.36 -30.71
C ASP A 292 22.93 7.71 -30.24
N PRO A 293 22.85 8.74 -31.12
CA PRO A 293 22.30 10.05 -30.79
C PRO A 293 20.90 9.99 -30.18
N ASP A 294 20.08 9.03 -30.61
CA ASP A 294 18.70 8.88 -30.15
C ASP A 294 18.60 8.37 -28.71
N THR A 295 19.61 7.66 -28.22
CA THR A 295 19.64 7.08 -26.87
C THR A 295 20.53 7.84 -25.90
N SER A 296 21.40 8.73 -26.40
CA SER A 296 22.40 9.44 -25.60
C SER A 296 21.79 10.23 -24.43
N SER A 297 20.62 10.87 -24.60
CA SER A 297 19.92 11.57 -23.52
C SER A 297 19.52 10.63 -22.37
N PHE A 298 19.07 9.42 -22.69
CA PHE A 298 18.82 8.37 -21.69
C PHE A 298 20.13 7.85 -21.08
N GLY A 299 21.18 7.66 -21.89
CA GLY A 299 22.52 7.27 -21.43
C GLY A 299 23.10 8.22 -20.38
N ASN A 300 22.98 9.54 -20.61
CA ASN A 300 23.39 10.58 -19.67
C ASN A 300 22.60 10.52 -18.36
N TYR A 301 21.28 10.37 -18.45
CA TYR A 301 20.43 10.16 -17.27
C TYR A 301 20.84 8.91 -16.49
N PHE A 302 20.96 7.76 -17.16
CA PHE A 302 21.29 6.50 -16.53
C PHE A 302 22.68 6.54 -15.86
N SER A 303 23.66 7.13 -16.55
CA SER A 303 25.02 7.31 -16.03
C SER A 303 25.05 8.18 -14.78
N LYS A 304 24.36 9.32 -14.81
CA LYS A 304 24.30 10.26 -13.69
C LYS A 304 23.63 9.65 -12.45
N TYR A 305 22.53 8.90 -12.63
CA TYR A 305 21.69 8.48 -11.52
C TYR A 305 21.87 7.03 -11.09
N TYR A 306 22.47 6.12 -11.88
CA TYR A 306 22.49 4.69 -11.53
C TYR A 306 23.87 4.05 -11.61
N VAL A 307 24.74 4.47 -12.52
CA VAL A 307 26.07 3.85 -12.70
C VAL A 307 26.93 4.02 -11.44
N GLY A 308 26.86 5.17 -10.76
CA GLY A 308 27.64 5.41 -9.53
C GLY A 308 27.15 4.65 -8.28
N ARG A 309 26.00 3.98 -8.34
CA ARG A 309 25.37 3.32 -7.18
C ARG A 309 24.87 1.92 -7.49
N THR A 310 25.59 1.17 -8.33
CA THR A 310 25.23 -0.19 -8.76
C THR A 310 24.93 -1.15 -7.60
N GLN A 311 25.66 -1.02 -6.48
CA GLN A 311 25.47 -1.81 -5.27
C GLN A 311 24.06 -1.67 -4.68
N THR A 312 23.35 -0.55 -4.92
CA THR A 312 22.03 -0.33 -4.33
C THR A 312 20.89 -0.96 -5.14
N TRP A 313 21.10 -1.27 -6.43
CA TRP A 313 20.01 -1.69 -7.31
C TRP A 313 20.24 -2.99 -8.11
N ALA A 314 21.50 -3.35 -8.43
CA ALA A 314 21.80 -4.50 -9.25
C ALA A 314 21.75 -5.82 -8.45
N TYR A 315 21.21 -6.88 -9.05
CA TYR A 315 20.95 -8.14 -8.34
C TYR A 315 22.21 -8.85 -7.86
N CYS A 316 23.30 -8.81 -8.63
CA CYS A 316 24.57 -9.43 -8.28
C CYS A 316 25.09 -9.02 -6.88
N TYR A 317 24.85 -7.79 -6.45
CA TYR A 317 25.27 -7.27 -5.13
C TYR A 317 24.26 -7.52 -4.00
N ARG A 318 23.14 -8.22 -4.27
CA ARG A 318 22.03 -8.43 -3.31
C ARG A 318 21.83 -9.90 -2.95
N LYS A 319 22.49 -10.81 -3.66
CA LYS A 319 22.27 -12.26 -3.59
C LYS A 319 22.32 -12.85 -2.18
N SER A 320 23.31 -12.43 -1.39
CA SER A 320 23.53 -12.91 -0.02
C SER A 320 22.56 -12.30 0.98
N LEU A 321 21.82 -11.27 0.60
CA LEU A 321 21.01 -10.48 1.54
C LEU A 321 19.60 -11.03 1.71
N GLY A 322 19.16 -12.01 0.91
CA GLY A 322 17.83 -12.62 1.07
C GLY A 322 16.65 -11.66 0.84
N ILE A 323 16.88 -10.47 0.29
CA ILE A 323 15.82 -9.52 -0.12
C ILE A 323 16.01 -9.17 -1.59
N ASN A 324 15.14 -9.72 -2.44
CA ASN A 324 15.20 -9.48 -3.88
C ASN A 324 14.28 -8.33 -4.32
N THR A 325 13.18 -8.11 -3.60
CA THR A 325 12.10 -7.19 -3.96
C THR A 325 11.41 -6.65 -2.72
N ASN A 326 10.69 -5.54 -2.88
CA ASN A 326 9.83 -4.99 -1.83
C ASN A 326 8.43 -5.65 -1.83
N MET A 327 8.36 -6.95 -2.14
CA MET A 327 7.10 -7.69 -2.29
C MET A 327 6.22 -7.62 -1.03
N TYR A 328 6.82 -7.48 0.15
CA TYR A 328 6.10 -7.34 1.41
C TYR A 328 5.28 -6.06 1.47
N LEU A 329 5.88 -4.91 1.13
CA LEU A 329 5.18 -3.63 1.12
C LEU A 329 4.17 -3.57 -0.03
N GLU A 330 4.49 -4.13 -1.20
CA GLU A 330 3.52 -4.25 -2.30
C GLU A 330 2.30 -5.10 -1.91
N ALA A 331 2.51 -6.25 -1.27
CA ALA A 331 1.43 -7.11 -0.79
C ALA A 331 0.58 -6.42 0.28
N LEU A 332 1.23 -5.69 1.20
CA LEU A 332 0.54 -4.87 2.19
C LEU A 332 -0.31 -3.78 1.52
N HIS A 333 0.26 -2.98 0.61
CA HIS A 333 -0.48 -1.92 -0.07
C HIS A 333 -1.63 -2.49 -0.90
N LYS A 334 -1.44 -3.66 -1.53
CA LYS A 334 -2.52 -4.36 -2.23
C LYS A 334 -3.64 -4.74 -1.27
N LYS A 335 -3.33 -5.28 -0.08
CA LYS A 335 -4.33 -5.57 0.95
C LYS A 335 -5.06 -4.29 1.41
N ILE A 336 -4.33 -3.23 1.75
CA ILE A 336 -4.95 -1.95 2.15
C ILE A 336 -5.91 -1.45 1.07
N LYS A 337 -5.42 -1.35 -0.18
CA LYS A 337 -6.18 -0.79 -1.30
C LYS A 337 -7.41 -1.62 -1.68
N TYR A 338 -7.28 -2.94 -1.78
CA TYR A 338 -8.34 -3.79 -2.33
C TYR A 338 -9.25 -4.39 -1.25
N THR A 339 -8.74 -4.63 -0.05
CA THR A 339 -9.52 -5.23 1.05
C THR A 339 -10.18 -4.15 1.91
N TYR A 340 -9.44 -3.11 2.31
CA TYR A 340 -9.94 -2.11 3.26
C TYR A 340 -10.51 -0.86 2.57
N LEU A 341 -9.90 -0.42 1.44
CA LEU A 341 -10.42 0.69 0.63
C LEU A 341 -11.35 0.23 -0.50
N GLU A 342 -11.67 -1.06 -0.57
CA GLU A 342 -12.63 -1.65 -1.53
C GLU A 342 -12.26 -1.34 -3.01
N GLY A 343 -10.97 -1.09 -3.30
CA GLY A 343 -10.48 -0.75 -4.64
C GLY A 343 -10.73 0.70 -5.07
N LYS A 344 -11.30 1.54 -4.19
CA LYS A 344 -11.47 2.97 -4.46
C LYS A 344 -10.09 3.61 -4.52
N GLN A 345 -9.79 4.27 -5.63
CA GLN A 345 -8.67 5.20 -5.70
C GLN A 345 -9.19 6.53 -5.19
N CYS A 346 -8.72 6.94 -4.01
CA CYS A 346 -8.89 8.30 -3.56
C CYS A 346 -7.89 9.15 -4.35
N ARG A 347 -8.40 10.21 -5.00
CA ARG A 347 -7.62 11.05 -5.91
C ARG A 347 -6.67 11.96 -5.16
#